data_AF-A0AAN9HMV5-F1
#
_entry.id   AF-A0AAN9HMV5-F1
#
_cell.length_a   1.000
_cell.length_b   1.000
_cell.length_c   1.000
_cell.angle_alpha   90.00
_cell.angle_beta   90.00
_cell.angle_gamma   90.00
#
_symmetry.space_group_name_H-M   'P 1'
#
loop_
_entity.id
_entity.type
_entity.pdbx_description
1 polymer ?
#
loop_
_entity_poly.entity_id
_entity_poly.type
_entity_poly.pdbx_seq_one_letter_code
_entity_poly.pdbx_strand_id
1 'polypeptide(L)'
;MHGTNAALSVNDFTLSTLLAVCSGSGVYWKGSSVDGVEKNVVSYNALLSGFCRNGEGLKALDMFIKMVEEGVELTDFSLTSVVNVCILIADYEVSKQVHGFVLKFGCGLNACIEATLVDMYRRCEKI
;
A
#
# COMPACT_ATOMS: atom_id res chain seq x y z
N MET A 1 34.97 28.29 9.82
CA MET A 1 35.25 27.66 8.52
C MET A 1 34.68 26.26 8.54
N HIS A 2 34.02 25.91 7.45
CA HIS A 2 33.10 24.80 7.25
C HIS A 2 33.65 23.40 7.57
N GLY A 3 32.71 22.49 7.89
CA GLY A 3 32.95 21.05 7.91
C GLY A 3 31.74 20.23 8.36
N THR A 4 30.54 20.55 7.89
CA THR A 4 29.34 19.71 8.03
C THR A 4 29.59 18.37 7.32
N ASN A 5 29.66 17.27 8.06
CA ASN A 5 29.57 15.92 7.50
C ASN A 5 28.30 15.26 8.03
N ALA A 6 27.17 15.65 7.46
CA ALA A 6 25.87 15.03 7.68
C ALA A 6 25.80 13.76 6.83
N ALA A 7 26.19 12.63 7.43
CA ALA A 7 26.01 11.29 6.87
C ALA A 7 24.91 10.52 7.61
N LEU A 8 23.77 11.17 7.85
CA LEU A 8 22.55 10.56 8.39
C LEU A 8 21.36 11.07 7.56
N SER A 9 21.06 10.44 6.43
CA SER A 9 19.82 10.78 5.68
C SER A 9 19.19 9.60 4.95
N VAL A 10 19.28 8.40 5.51
CA VAL A 10 18.52 7.26 5.00
C VAL A 10 18.11 6.42 6.22
N ASN A 11 16.89 6.64 6.72
CA ASN A 11 16.04 5.64 7.42
C ASN A 11 15.70 5.74 8.92
N ASP A 12 16.09 6.76 9.68
CA ASP A 12 15.63 6.84 11.10
C ASP A 12 14.21 7.40 11.27
N PHE A 13 13.77 8.32 10.40
CA PHE A 13 12.44 8.95 10.49
C PHE A 13 11.30 8.13 9.86
N THR A 14 11.60 7.32 8.86
CA THR A 14 10.64 6.37 8.27
C THR A 14 10.33 5.24 9.23
N LEU A 15 11.29 4.85 10.08
CA LEU A 15 11.17 3.76 11.03
C LEU A 15 10.19 4.08 12.17
N SER A 16 10.17 5.31 12.68
CA SER A 16 9.19 5.75 13.70
C SER A 16 7.76 5.81 13.14
N THR A 17 7.59 6.15 11.86
CA THR A 17 6.29 6.06 11.16
C THR A 17 5.85 4.60 10.97
N LEU A 18 6.78 3.71 10.60
CA LEU A 18 6.55 2.26 10.49
C LEU A 18 6.21 1.63 11.86
N LEU A 19 6.86 2.06 12.94
CA LEU A 19 6.58 1.62 14.30
C LEU A 19 5.21 2.10 14.78
N ALA A 20 4.82 3.35 14.50
CA ALA A 20 3.51 3.89 14.88
C ALA A 20 2.34 3.11 14.23
N VAL A 21 2.51 2.66 12.98
CA VAL A 21 1.52 1.82 12.26
C VAL A 21 1.47 0.38 12.82
N CYS A 22 2.59 -0.13 13.35
CA CYS A 22 2.65 -1.48 13.91
C CYS A 22 2.23 -1.57 15.39
N SER A 23 2.27 -0.46 16.13
CA SER A 23 1.99 -0.42 17.57
C SER A 23 0.55 0.00 17.87
N GLY A 24 -0.47 -0.66 17.29
CA GLY A 24 -1.87 -0.63 17.77
C GLY A 24 -2.48 0.75 18.08
N SER A 25 -1.92 1.82 17.55
CA SER A 25 -2.25 3.20 17.88
C SER A 25 -2.93 3.76 16.64
N GLY A 26 -4.18 4.17 16.79
CA GLY A 26 -4.99 4.71 15.70
C GLY A 26 -4.47 6.06 15.18
N VAL A 27 -3.35 6.05 14.48
CA VAL A 27 -2.90 7.19 13.67
C VAL A 27 -3.82 7.27 12.46
N TYR A 28 -4.87 8.07 12.61
CA TYR A 28 -5.84 8.36 11.58
C TYR A 28 -5.21 9.37 10.61
N TRP A 29 -4.98 8.94 9.36
CA TRP A 29 -4.60 9.82 8.25
C TRP A 29 -5.77 10.76 7.93
N LYS A 30 -5.82 11.90 8.62
CA LYS A 30 -6.90 12.88 8.49
C LYS A 30 -6.32 14.25 8.17
N GLY A 31 -6.58 14.72 6.95
CA GLY A 31 -6.41 16.11 6.49
C GLY A 31 -4.97 16.63 6.55
N SER A 32 -4.39 16.89 5.38
CA SER A 32 -3.16 17.69 5.13
C SER A 32 -2.14 17.75 6.27
N SER A 33 -1.07 16.96 6.11
CA SER A 33 0.13 16.96 6.97
C SER A 33 -0.11 16.50 8.42
N VAL A 34 0.10 15.20 8.66
CA VAL A 34 0.76 14.82 9.92
C VAL A 34 2.17 15.44 9.84
N ASP A 35 2.43 16.45 10.68
CA ASP A 35 3.65 17.28 10.67
C ASP A 35 4.91 16.45 10.38
N GLY A 36 5.40 16.52 9.14
CA GLY A 36 6.68 15.93 8.72
C GLY A 36 6.63 14.73 7.76
N VAL A 37 5.46 14.20 7.36
CA VAL A 37 5.40 13.12 6.34
C VAL A 37 4.84 13.64 5.03
N GLU A 38 5.69 13.72 4.00
CA GLU A 38 5.23 13.96 2.63
C GLU A 38 4.38 12.79 2.13
N LYS A 39 3.21 13.12 1.59
CA LYS A 39 2.34 12.16 0.92
C LYS A 39 2.90 11.86 -0.46
N ASN A 40 3.55 10.72 -0.58
CA ASN A 40 4.17 10.27 -1.81
C ASN A 40 4.04 8.74 -1.92
N VAL A 41 4.46 8.20 -3.06
CA VAL A 41 4.39 6.77 -3.36
C VAL A 41 5.03 5.92 -2.24
N VAL A 42 6.13 6.39 -1.66
CA VAL A 42 6.87 5.67 -0.61
C VAL A 42 6.05 5.59 0.68
N SER A 43 5.45 6.69 1.13
CA SER A 43 4.65 6.70 2.36
C SER A 43 3.37 5.87 2.23
N TYR A 44 2.67 5.93 1.09
CA TYR A 44 1.53 5.06 0.82
C TYR A 44 1.91 3.57 0.74
N ASN A 45 2.99 3.23 0.04
CA ASN A 45 3.44 1.84 -0.06
C ASN A 45 3.85 1.27 1.32
N ALA A 46 4.48 2.07 2.17
CA ALA A 46 4.80 1.67 3.55
C ALA A 46 3.53 1.40 4.37
N LEU A 47 2.50 2.23 4.24
CA LEU A 47 1.21 2.03 4.90
C LEU A 47 0.48 0.77 4.41
N LEU A 48 0.42 0.60 3.10
CA LEU A 48 -0.18 -0.60 2.49
C LEU A 48 0.49 -1.87 3.01
N SER A 49 1.83 -1.88 3.05
CA SER A 49 2.62 -2.99 3.60
C SER A 49 2.31 -3.24 5.07
N GLY A 50 2.25 -2.18 5.88
CA GLY A 50 1.96 -2.26 7.31
C GLY A 50 0.59 -2.87 7.59
N PHE A 51 -0.46 -2.34 6.94
CA PHE A 51 -1.81 -2.87 7.10
C PHE A 51 -1.94 -4.30 6.58
N CYS A 52 -1.31 -4.64 5.45
CA CYS A 52 -1.28 -6.03 4.95
C CYS A 52 -0.64 -6.98 5.95
N ARG A 53 0.53 -6.61 6.52
CA ARG A 53 1.25 -7.44 7.49
C ARG A 53 0.46 -7.66 8.78
N ASN A 54 -0.35 -6.68 9.18
CA ASN A 54 -1.22 -6.78 10.34
C ASN A 54 -2.55 -7.52 10.07
N GLY A 55 -2.80 -7.96 8.82
CA GLY A 55 -4.07 -8.58 8.43
C GLY A 55 -5.24 -7.59 8.32
N GLU A 56 -4.97 -6.29 8.31
CA GLU A 56 -5.96 -5.22 8.29
C GLU A 56 -6.36 -4.86 6.84
N GLY A 57 -6.82 -5.86 6.08
CA GLY A 57 -7.07 -5.74 4.64
C GLY A 57 -7.99 -4.58 4.26
N LEU A 58 -9.09 -4.34 5.00
CA LEU A 58 -10.00 -3.22 4.71
C LEU A 58 -9.34 -1.85 4.87
N LYS A 59 -8.46 -1.67 5.87
CA LYS A 59 -7.73 -0.41 6.04
C LYS A 59 -6.67 -0.23 4.96
N ALA A 60 -6.01 -1.31 4.56
CA ALA A 60 -5.08 -1.28 3.43
C ALA A 60 -5.81 -0.86 2.14
N LEU A 61 -7.02 -1.38 1.89
CA LEU A 61 -7.83 -0.99 0.73
C LEU A 61 -8.21 0.49 0.76
N ASP A 62 -8.63 1.01 1.92
CA ASP A 62 -8.93 2.45 2.08
C ASP A 62 -7.70 3.33 1.78
N MET A 63 -6.51 2.92 2.22
CA MET A 63 -5.27 3.64 1.89
C MET A 63 -4.93 3.59 0.40
N PHE A 64 -5.18 2.45 -0.25
CA PHE A 64 -4.98 2.33 -1.70
C PHE A 64 -5.94 3.25 -2.46
N ILE A 65 -7.22 3.27 -2.07
CA ILE A 65 -8.22 4.15 -2.69
C ILE A 65 -7.79 5.61 -2.53
N LYS A 66 -7.35 6.03 -1.34
CA LYS A 66 -6.81 7.37 -1.11
C LYS A 66 -5.60 7.70 -1.97
N MET A 67 -4.67 6.75 -2.15
CA MET A 67 -3.52 6.91 -3.04
C MET A 67 -3.98 7.24 -4.47
N VAL A 68 -5.00 6.54 -4.96
CA VAL A 68 -5.57 6.74 -6.30
C VAL A 68 -6.34 8.06 -6.39
N GLU A 69 -7.17 8.40 -5.40
CA GLU A 69 -7.95 9.64 -5.36
C GLU A 69 -7.06 10.88 -5.28
N GLU A 70 -5.95 10.81 -4.56
CA GLU A 70 -4.96 11.89 -4.47
C GLU A 70 -4.03 11.96 -5.71
N GLY A 71 -4.23 11.09 -6.69
CA GLY A 71 -3.46 11.09 -7.94
C GLY A 71 -1.98 10.71 -7.77
N VAL A 72 -1.65 9.98 -6.69
CA VAL A 72 -0.29 9.52 -6.43
C VAL A 72 0.06 8.42 -7.43
N GLU A 73 1.26 8.50 -8.02
CA GLU A 73 1.72 7.56 -9.04
C GLU A 73 1.72 6.12 -8.53
N LEU A 74 1.08 5.22 -9.27
CA LEU A 74 1.03 3.80 -8.94
C LEU A 74 2.28 3.10 -9.48
N THR A 75 2.80 2.17 -8.69
CA THR A 75 3.92 1.30 -9.06
C THR A 75 3.49 -0.15 -9.13
N ASP A 76 4.31 -1.03 -9.72
CA ASP A 76 4.12 -2.48 -9.68
C ASP A 76 3.90 -2.99 -8.25
N PHE A 77 4.60 -2.39 -7.28
CA PHE A 77 4.42 -2.69 -5.87
C PHE A 77 3.00 -2.34 -5.41
N SER A 78 2.54 -1.11 -5.69
CA SER A 78 1.20 -0.65 -5.32
C SER A 78 0.10 -1.54 -5.91
N LEU A 79 0.26 -1.96 -7.18
CA LEU A 79 -0.65 -2.89 -7.84
C LEU A 79 -0.61 -4.29 -7.22
N THR A 80 0.57 -4.82 -6.92
CA THR A 80 0.72 -6.11 -6.24
C THR A 80 0.13 -6.07 -4.83
N SER A 81 0.31 -4.96 -4.11
CA SER A 81 -0.25 -4.75 -2.78
C SER A 81 -1.77 -4.79 -2.79
N VAL A 82 -2.45 -4.09 -3.72
CA VAL A 82 -3.93 -4.11 -3.73
C VAL A 82 -4.50 -5.49 -4.06
N VAL A 83 -3.80 -6.31 -4.88
CA VAL A 83 -4.19 -7.71 -5.12
C VAL A 83 -4.01 -8.56 -3.85
N ASN A 84 -2.89 -8.38 -3.12
CA ASN A 84 -2.69 -9.02 -1.82
C ASN A 84 -3.73 -8.61 -0.78
N VAL A 85 -4.17 -7.35 -0.81
CA VAL A 85 -5.28 -6.88 0.03
C VAL A 85 -6.57 -7.63 -0.29
N CYS A 86 -6.86 -7.88 -1.56
CA CYS A 86 -8.03 -8.67 -1.96
C CYS A 86 -7.95 -10.12 -1.46
N ILE A 87 -6.76 -10.73 -1.50
CA ILE A 87 -6.49 -12.04 -0.90
C ILE A 87 -6.81 -12.05 0.61
N LEU A 88 -6.46 -10.99 1.33
CA LEU A 88 -6.73 -10.86 2.77
C LEU A 88 -8.21 -10.65 3.07
N ILE A 89 -8.90 -9.86 2.25
CA ILE A 89 -10.33 -9.58 2.41
C ILE A 89 -11.17 -10.80 2.01
N ALA A 90 -10.72 -11.57 1.02
CA ALA A 90 -11.42 -12.72 0.44
C ALA A 90 -12.83 -12.39 -0.09
N ASP A 91 -13.05 -11.15 -0.53
CA ASP A 91 -14.31 -10.72 -1.15
C ASP A 91 -14.21 -10.80 -2.68
N TYR A 92 -15.10 -11.61 -3.27
CA TYR A 92 -15.09 -11.88 -4.70
C TYR A 92 -15.43 -10.66 -5.56
N GLU A 93 -16.39 -9.82 -5.17
CA GLU A 93 -16.78 -8.67 -5.99
C GLU A 93 -15.74 -7.55 -5.89
N VAL A 94 -15.12 -7.35 -4.72
CA VAL A 94 -13.96 -6.45 -4.58
C VAL A 94 -12.81 -6.93 -5.46
N SER A 95 -12.50 -8.22 -5.41
CA SER A 95 -11.43 -8.83 -6.21
C SER A 95 -11.63 -8.64 -7.71
N LYS A 96 -12.87 -8.73 -8.21
CA LYS A 96 -13.19 -8.45 -9.62
C LYS A 96 -12.97 -6.98 -9.98
N GLN A 97 -13.37 -6.05 -9.12
CA GLN A 97 -13.16 -4.63 -9.36
C GLN A 97 -11.66 -4.31 -9.41
N VAL A 98 -10.88 -4.85 -8.47
CA VAL A 98 -9.43 -4.68 -8.42
C VAL A 98 -8.74 -5.32 -9.63
N HIS A 99 -9.14 -6.50 -10.07
CA HIS A 99 -8.60 -7.08 -11.30
C HIS A 99 -8.83 -6.15 -12.51
N GLY A 100 -10.05 -5.65 -12.71
CA GLY A 100 -10.33 -4.70 -13.79
C GLY A 100 -9.50 -3.42 -13.69
N PHE A 101 -9.29 -2.91 -12.47
CA PHE A 101 -8.42 -1.78 -12.21
C PHE A 101 -6.96 -2.08 -12.60
N VAL A 102 -6.41 -3.21 -12.16
CA VAL A 102 -5.03 -3.63 -12.46
C VAL A 102 -4.82 -3.82 -13.97
N LEU A 103 -5.80 -4.35 -14.71
CA LEU A 103 -5.71 -4.44 -16.17
C LEU A 103 -5.69 -3.08 -16.86
N LYS A 104 -6.43 -2.11 -16.32
CA LYS A 104 -6.52 -0.77 -16.89
C LYS A 104 -5.25 0.05 -16.66
N PHE A 105 -4.61 -0.10 -15.50
CA PHE A 105 -3.45 0.70 -15.09
C PHE A 105 -2.11 -0.03 -15.22
N GLY A 106 -2.10 -1.36 -15.17
CA GLY A 106 -0.90 -2.21 -15.20
C GLY A 106 -0.54 -2.66 -16.62
N CYS A 107 -0.33 -1.74 -17.55
CA CYS A 107 0.14 -2.08 -18.89
C CYS A 107 1.42 -2.93 -18.82
N GLY A 108 1.33 -4.19 -19.26
CA GLY A 108 2.46 -5.14 -19.26
C GLY A 108 2.64 -5.89 -17.94
N LEU A 109 1.56 -6.47 -17.39
CA LEU A 109 1.54 -7.26 -16.15
C LEU A 109 2.83 -8.07 -15.98
N ASN A 110 3.60 -7.71 -14.95
CA ASN A 110 4.75 -8.48 -14.54
C ASN A 110 4.25 -9.86 -14.07
N ALA A 111 5.02 -10.93 -14.35
CA ALA A 111 4.72 -12.30 -13.93
C ALA A 111 4.37 -12.42 -12.43
N CYS A 112 4.91 -11.52 -11.60
CA CYS A 112 4.54 -11.42 -10.18
C CYS A 112 3.06 -11.06 -9.98
N ILE A 113 2.56 -10.03 -10.66
CA ILE A 113 1.15 -9.58 -10.55
C ILE A 113 0.22 -10.68 -11.09
N GLU A 114 0.58 -11.32 -12.20
CA GLU A 114 -0.20 -12.42 -12.76
C GLU A 114 -0.31 -13.60 -11.78
N ALA A 115 0.80 -14.00 -11.16
CA ALA A 115 0.81 -15.06 -10.15
C ALA A 115 -0.06 -14.69 -8.93
N THR A 116 0.00 -13.44 -8.47
CA THR A 116 -0.82 -12.97 -7.34
C THR A 116 -2.31 -12.90 -7.70
N LEU A 117 -2.69 -12.56 -8.94
CA LEU A 117 -4.09 -12.59 -9.39
C LEU A 117 -4.66 -14.02 -9.37
N VAL A 118 -3.86 -15.02 -9.76
CA VAL A 118 -4.27 -16.43 -9.66
C VAL A 118 -4.51 -16.84 -8.21
N ASP A 119 -3.62 -16.45 -7.29
CA ASP A 119 -3.79 -16.72 -5.85
C ASP A 119 -5.04 -16.02 -5.28
N MET A 120 -5.29 -14.78 -5.69
CA MET A 120 -6.50 -14.03 -5.33
C MET A 120 -7.77 -14.80 -5.70
N TYR A 121 -7.88 -15.28 -6.93
CA TYR A 121 -9.07 -16.03 -7.35
C TYR A 121 -9.25 -17.36 -6.63
N ARG A 122 -8.17 -18.06 -6.30
CA ARG A 122 -8.23 -19.29 -5.49
C ARG A 122 -8.78 -19.05 -4.09
N ARG A 123 -8.42 -17.91 -3.50
CA ARG A 123 -8.83 -17.57 -2.13
C ARG A 123 -10.19 -16.89 -2.04
N CYS A 124 -10.66 -16.31 -3.15
CA CYS A 124 -11.97 -15.67 -3.26
C CYS A 124 -13.00 -16.57 -3.96
N GLU A 125 -12.80 -17.88 -4.01
CA GLU A 125 -13.72 -18.82 -4.66
C GLU A 125 -15.16 -18.57 -4.20
N LYS A 126 -16.04 -18.30 -5.17
CA LYS A 126 -17.48 -18.22 -4.94
C LYS A 126 -17.99 -19.64 -4.73
N ILE A 127 -18.27 -20.00 -3.48
CA ILE A 127 -19.07 -21.18 -3.14
C ILE A 127 -20.55 -20.79 -3.23
#